data_AF-A0A1H9GPP8-F1
#
_entry.id   AF-A0A1H9GPP8-F1
#
_cell.length_a   1.000
_cell.length_b   1.000
_cell.length_c   1.000
_cell.angle_alpha   90.00
_cell.angle_beta   90.00
_cell.angle_gamma   90.00
#
_symmetry.space_group_name_H-M   'P 1'
#
loop_
_entity.id
_entity.type
_entity.pdbx_description
1 polymer ?
#
loop_
_entity_poly.entity_id
_entity_poly.type
_entity_poly.pdbx_seq_one_letter_code
_entity_poly.pdbx_strand_id
1 'polypeptide(L)'
;MEDLLELLDEAWDDESGFLGKLRSGEFDPDAGEAYVALLSRIPPVGETVSSDLVRLIWFAPMFIEWQVERAARNEEEARQLNRIATQVHEAVSEILGIP
;
A
#
# COMPACT_ATOMS: atom_id res chain seq x y z
N MET A 1 -17.34 -4.31 -3.74
CA MET A 1 -16.13 -5.01 -3.26
C MET A 1 -15.27 -5.40 -4.44
N GLU A 2 -15.86 -5.94 -5.52
CA GLU A 2 -15.15 -6.15 -6.81
C GLU A 2 -14.43 -4.88 -7.28
N ASP A 3 -15.12 -3.73 -7.36
CA ASP A 3 -14.48 -2.45 -7.72
C ASP A 3 -13.31 -2.03 -6.81
N LEU A 4 -13.33 -2.44 -5.53
CA LEU A 4 -12.22 -2.15 -4.61
C LEU A 4 -11.04 -3.09 -4.84
N LEU A 5 -11.30 -4.36 -5.16
CA LEU A 5 -10.26 -5.33 -5.48
C LEU A 5 -9.57 -4.97 -6.80
N GLU A 6 -10.32 -4.47 -7.78
CA GLU A 6 -9.75 -3.96 -9.04
C GLU A 6 -8.81 -2.78 -8.77
N LEU A 7 -9.25 -1.77 -8.00
CA LEU A 7 -8.40 -0.64 -7.63
C LEU A 7 -7.14 -1.04 -6.82
N LEU A 8 -7.27 -2.07 -5.97
CA LEU A 8 -6.14 -2.62 -5.24
C LEU A 8 -5.16 -3.39 -6.15
N ASP A 9 -5.66 -4.09 -7.16
CA ASP A 9 -4.83 -4.77 -8.17
C ASP A 9 -4.13 -3.73 -9.06
N GLU A 10 -4.83 -2.66 -9.46
CA GLU A 10 -4.26 -1.51 -10.17
C GLU A 10 -3.16 -0.80 -9.38
N ALA A 11 -3.20 -0.80 -8.03
CA ALA A 11 -2.11 -0.25 -7.22
C ALA A 11 -0.76 -0.96 -7.45
N TRP A 12 -0.78 -2.20 -7.96
CA TRP A 12 0.39 -2.98 -8.32
C TRP A 12 0.82 -2.83 -9.79
N ASP A 13 0.08 -2.10 -10.62
CA ASP A 13 0.45 -1.79 -11.99
C ASP A 13 1.74 -0.98 -12.04
N ASP A 14 2.69 -1.39 -12.91
CA ASP A 14 4.05 -0.85 -12.95
C ASP A 14 4.10 0.62 -13.43
N GLU A 15 3.12 1.07 -14.22
CA GLU A 15 3.10 2.43 -14.80
C GLU A 15 2.28 3.42 -13.97
N SER A 16 1.11 2.98 -13.49
CA SER A 16 0.10 3.84 -12.87
C SER A 16 -0.05 3.65 -11.36
N GLY A 17 0.23 2.44 -10.86
CA GLY A 17 0.06 2.06 -9.47
C GLY A 17 1.19 2.54 -8.56
N PHE A 18 0.86 2.93 -7.33
CA PHE A 18 1.85 3.34 -6.34
C PHE A 18 2.91 2.25 -6.07
N LEU A 19 2.48 1.00 -5.87
CA LEU A 19 3.38 -0.10 -5.55
C LEU A 19 4.22 -0.51 -6.78
N GLY A 20 3.66 -0.40 -7.98
CA GLY A 20 4.39 -0.62 -9.22
C GLY A 20 5.47 0.45 -9.49
N LYS A 21 5.14 1.73 -9.29
CA LYS A 21 6.12 2.82 -9.33
C LYS A 21 7.25 2.63 -8.32
N LEU A 22 6.92 2.24 -7.08
CA LEU A 22 7.94 1.92 -6.08
C LEU A 22 8.85 0.77 -6.52
N ARG A 23 8.30 -0.27 -7.19
CA ARG A 23 9.07 -1.39 -7.74
C ARG A 23 10.08 -0.93 -8.78
N SER A 24 9.74 0.07 -9.60
CA SER A 24 10.63 0.67 -10.59
C SER A 24 11.60 1.70 -9.99
N GLY A 25 11.53 1.97 -8.68
CA GLY A 25 12.38 2.93 -7.99
C GLY A 25 11.89 4.37 -8.08
N GLU A 26 10.61 4.58 -8.40
CA GLU A 26 9.98 5.88 -8.47
C GLU A 26 9.05 6.08 -7.26
N PHE A 27 9.32 7.11 -6.46
CA PHE A 27 8.41 7.54 -5.42
C PHE A 27 7.51 8.66 -5.92
N ASP A 28 6.20 8.37 -5.98
CA ASP A 28 5.13 9.31 -6.26
C ASP A 28 4.30 9.51 -4.97
N PRO A 29 4.47 10.65 -4.26
CA PRO A 29 3.81 10.88 -2.98
C PRO A 29 2.28 10.96 -3.12
N ASP A 30 1.77 11.52 -4.21
CA ASP A 30 0.32 11.66 -4.42
C ASP A 30 -0.32 10.29 -4.63
N ALA A 31 0.36 9.40 -5.38
CA ALA A 31 -0.08 8.01 -5.55
C ALA A 31 -0.06 7.23 -4.21
N GLY A 32 0.93 7.50 -3.35
CA GLY A 32 1.02 6.89 -2.03
C GLY A 32 -0.11 7.30 -1.09
N GLU A 33 -0.42 8.60 -1.02
CA GLU A 33 -1.56 9.12 -0.25
C GLU A 33 -2.89 8.57 -0.79
N ALA A 34 -3.03 8.47 -2.11
CA ALA A 34 -4.20 7.84 -2.74
C ALA A 34 -4.35 6.36 -2.37
N TYR A 35 -3.24 5.62 -2.27
CA TYR A 35 -3.24 4.23 -1.83
C TYR A 35 -3.64 4.07 -0.36
N VAL A 36 -3.15 4.94 0.53
CA VAL A 36 -3.60 5.00 1.94
C VAL A 36 -5.10 5.29 2.02
N ALA A 37 -5.58 6.27 1.25
CA ALA A 37 -7.01 6.58 1.19
C ALA A 37 -7.84 5.40 0.64
N LEU A 38 -7.31 4.64 -0.32
CA LEU A 38 -7.96 3.43 -0.84
C LEU A 38 -8.12 2.36 0.25
N LEU A 39 -7.05 2.07 1.00
CA LEU A 39 -7.09 1.11 2.11
C LEU A 39 -8.11 1.51 3.18
N SER A 40 -8.25 2.80 3.48
CA SER A 40 -9.21 3.30 4.49
C SER A 40 -10.69 3.03 4.14
N ARG A 41 -11.00 2.69 2.87
CA ARG A 41 -12.35 2.35 2.42
C ARG A 41 -12.72 0.89 2.70
N ILE A 42 -11.76 0.07 3.13
CA ILE A 42 -11.95 -1.35 3.37
C ILE A 42 -12.36 -1.54 4.83
N PRO A 43 -13.55 -2.10 5.11
CA PRO A 43 -13.95 -2.36 6.48
C PRO A 43 -13.08 -3.48 7.09
N PRO A 44 -12.90 -3.49 8.42
CA PRO A 44 -12.28 -4.61 9.12
C PRO A 44 -12.92 -5.95 8.75
N VAL A 45 -12.11 -6.97 8.53
CA VAL A 45 -12.58 -8.30 8.16
C VAL A 45 -13.09 -9.05 9.41
N GLY A 46 -14.10 -9.89 9.22
CA GLY A 46 -14.64 -10.74 10.28
C GLY A 46 -13.89 -12.07 10.41
N GLU A 47 -14.61 -13.14 10.77
CA GLU A 47 -14.02 -14.49 10.90
C GLU A 47 -13.44 -15.06 9.61
N THR A 48 -13.90 -14.57 8.45
CA THR A 48 -13.42 -15.00 7.14
C THR A 48 -13.04 -13.78 6.30
N VAL A 49 -12.00 -13.95 5.49
CA VAL A 49 -11.47 -12.92 4.59
C VAL A 49 -11.30 -13.50 3.19
N SER A 50 -11.56 -12.69 2.17
CA SER A 50 -11.28 -13.06 0.78
C SER A 50 -9.79 -13.30 0.58
N SER A 51 -9.43 -14.41 -0.06
CA SER A 51 -8.04 -14.68 -0.43
C SER A 51 -7.48 -13.62 -1.38
N ASP A 52 -8.32 -13.03 -2.23
CA ASP A 52 -7.90 -11.99 -3.17
C ASP A 52 -7.53 -10.71 -2.44
N LEU A 53 -8.30 -10.32 -1.42
CA LEU A 53 -7.99 -9.17 -0.58
C LEU A 53 -6.64 -9.38 0.13
N VAL A 54 -6.45 -10.53 0.76
CA VAL A 54 -5.19 -10.87 1.43
C VAL A 54 -4.02 -10.83 0.45
N ARG A 55 -4.16 -11.44 -0.72
CA ARG A 55 -3.13 -11.45 -1.78
C ARG A 55 -2.69 -10.03 -2.15
N LEU A 56 -3.63 -9.07 -2.19
CA LEU A 56 -3.37 -7.71 -2.63
C LEU A 56 -2.74 -6.83 -1.56
N ILE A 57 -3.11 -6.98 -0.28
CA ILE A 57 -2.72 -6.02 0.77
C ILE A 57 -1.67 -6.55 1.74
N TRP A 58 -1.61 -7.87 1.97
CA TRP A 58 -0.78 -8.47 3.02
C TRP A 58 0.70 -8.09 2.91
N PHE A 59 1.22 -8.09 1.68
CA PHE A 59 2.64 -7.83 1.44
C PHE A 59 2.98 -6.34 1.26
N ALA A 60 1.98 -5.48 1.04
CA ALA A 60 2.21 -4.08 0.72
C ALA A 60 3.03 -3.31 1.78
N PRO A 61 2.78 -3.44 3.11
CA PRO A 61 3.57 -2.72 4.11
C PRO A 61 5.07 -3.06 4.05
N MET A 62 5.38 -4.36 4.08
CA MET A 62 6.77 -4.86 4.02
C MET A 62 7.44 -4.48 2.69
N PHE A 63 6.71 -4.53 1.59
CA PHE A 63 7.21 -4.12 0.29
C PHE A 63 7.61 -2.64 0.27
N ILE A 64 6.76 -1.75 0.79
CA ILE A 64 7.03 -0.30 0.83
C ILE A 64 8.28 -0.01 1.68
N GLU A 65 8.38 -0.62 2.87
CA GLU A 65 9.56 -0.47 3.74
C GLU A 65 10.86 -0.80 3.01
N TRP A 66 10.89 -1.89 2.24
CA TRP A 66 12.07 -2.27 1.44
C TRP A 66 12.38 -1.32 0.30
N GLN A 67 11.40 -0.56 -0.20
CA GLN A 67 11.63 0.42 -1.27
C GLN A 67 12.10 1.77 -0.75
N VAL A 68 12.05 2.06 0.56
CA VAL A 68 12.45 3.37 1.12
C VAL A 68 13.86 3.77 0.66
N GLU A 69 14.84 2.88 0.84
CA GLU A 69 16.23 3.16 0.46
C GLU A 69 16.46 3.18 -1.06
N ARG A 70 15.57 2.54 -1.83
CA ARG A 70 15.72 2.39 -3.29
C ARG A 70 15.04 3.50 -4.08
N ALA A 71 13.88 3.97 -3.63
CA ALA A 71 13.01 4.88 -4.37
C ALA A 71 13.13 6.34 -3.92
N ALA A 72 13.47 6.59 -2.65
CA ALA A 72 13.64 7.95 -2.15
C ALA A 72 14.94 8.58 -2.68
N ARG A 73 14.85 9.80 -3.20
CA ARG A 73 16.00 10.54 -3.76
C ARG A 73 16.68 11.47 -2.76
N ASN A 74 16.02 11.75 -1.65
CA ASN A 74 16.48 12.65 -0.60
C ASN A 74 15.82 12.33 0.75
N GLU A 75 16.29 12.98 1.83
CA GLU A 75 15.80 12.75 3.19
C GLU A 75 14.33 13.17 3.41
N GLU A 76 13.81 14.11 2.62
CA GLU A 76 12.39 14.50 2.71
C GLU A 76 11.50 13.42 2.11
N GLU A 77 11.82 12.95 0.91
CA GLU A 77 11.13 11.81 0.27
C GLU A 77 11.21 10.56 1.13
N ALA A 78 12.37 10.26 1.73
CA ALA A 78 12.52 9.13 2.64
C ALA A 78 11.60 9.27 3.87
N ARG A 79 11.48 10.46 4.46
CA ARG A 79 10.57 10.71 5.58
C ARG A 79 9.11 10.58 5.16
N GLN A 80 8.74 11.06 3.97
CA GLN A 80 7.38 10.93 3.45
C GLN A 80 7.01 9.46 3.17
N LEU A 81 7.89 8.72 2.50
CA LEU A 81 7.68 7.31 2.19
C LEU A 81 7.62 6.45 3.46
N ASN A 82 8.43 6.76 4.48
CA ASN A 82 8.31 6.12 5.79
C ASN A 82 6.96 6.38 6.46
N ARG A 83 6.42 7.61 6.39
CA ARG A 83 5.07 7.89 6.93
C ARG A 83 4.01 7.08 6.20
N ILE A 84 4.06 7.03 4.88
CA ILE A 84 3.14 6.22 4.07
C ILE A 84 3.27 4.73 4.43
N ALA A 85 4.50 4.22 4.60
CA ALA A 85 4.73 2.85 5.04
C ALA A 85 4.05 2.56 6.39
N THR A 86 4.20 3.46 7.37
CA THR A 86 3.51 3.35 8.67
C THR A 86 1.99 3.36 8.53
N GLN A 87 1.43 4.29 7.75
CA GLN A 87 -0.03 4.38 7.55
C GLN A 87 -0.59 3.15 6.84
N VAL A 88 0.13 2.61 5.84
CA VAL A 88 -0.24 1.38 5.15
C VAL A 88 -0.18 0.19 6.12
N HIS A 89 0.86 0.12 6.96
CA HIS A 89 0.96 -0.90 8.00
C HIS A 89 -0.23 -0.86 8.95
N GLU A 90 -0.53 0.31 9.52
CA GLU A 90 -1.67 0.52 10.43
C GLU A 90 -3.00 0.14 9.77
N ALA A 91 -3.24 0.59 8.54
CA ALA A 91 -4.47 0.29 7.81
C ALA A 91 -4.61 -1.21 7.51
N VAL A 92 -3.55 -1.87 7.06
CA VAL A 92 -3.57 -3.32 6.81
C VAL A 92 -3.77 -4.10 8.11
N SER A 93 -3.14 -3.67 9.21
CA SER A 93 -3.32 -4.28 10.53
C SER A 93 -4.77 -4.16 11.01
N GLU A 94 -5.40 -3.00 10.85
CA GLU A 94 -6.81 -2.79 11.19
C GLU A 94 -7.74 -3.63 10.29
N ILE A 95 -7.49 -3.67 8.99
CA ILE A 95 -8.29 -4.46 8.04
C ILE A 95 -8.24 -5.94 8.41
N LEU A 96 -7.05 -6.48 8.68
CA LEU A 96 -6.85 -7.91 8.93
C LEU A 96 -7.02 -8.33 10.40
N GLY A 97 -7.15 -7.38 11.32
CA GLY A 97 -7.25 -7.64 12.76
C GLY A 97 -5.96 -8.22 13.36
N ILE A 98 -4.79 -7.82 12.84
CA ILE A 98 -3.48 -8.27 13.31
C ILE A 98 -2.80 -7.19 14.17
N PRO A 99 -1.95 -7.58 15.15
CA PRO A 99 -1.29 -6.64 16.07
C PRO A 99 -0.31 -5.69 15.37
#